data_AF-A0A453RZ40-F1
#
_entry.id   AF-A0A453RZ40-F1
#
_cell.length_a   1.000
_cell.length_b   1.000
_cell.length_c   1.000
_cell.angle_alpha   90.00
_cell.angle_beta   90.00
_cell.angle_gamma   90.00
#
_symmetry.space_group_name_H-M   'P 1'
#
loop_
_entity.id
_entity.type
_entity.pdbx_description
1 polymer ?
#
loop_
_entity_poly.entity_id
_entity_poly.type
_entity_poly.pdbx_seq_one_letter_code
_entity_poly.pdbx_strand_id
1 'polypeptide(L)'
;MGGDHCFLAGGNSRLVHALCDGVPVLYEKTVKRIEHGVDGVSITVEGGQVFQADMALCTVPLGVLKRGSIVFDPELPENKLGAIQRLGFGLLNKVAMVFPSVFWDEEIDTFGCLNKESSKRGEFFLFYSYHTVSGGAVLVALVAGEAALEFEKVDPVVTLHRVLGILRGIYGPKGITVPDPIQSACTRWGSDPLCCGSYSHIRVGSSGTDYDILAESVSEDRLFFAGEATNRAYPATMHGALLSGLREASRILRASQSRVDSDHKKYALQKSLRPPDGILEDLFTEPDLEFSRFSFVFSSMTPDDPQSMGLLRITLENPHLEGDQKDQEPAAEKEAHQKAFHLYAAISREQANQLQLAGDDDRGRLELLCKDLSVKLMGYDSTCDTGNSLILSIQSAQKARKRLRCPKDFKF
;
A
#
# COMPACT_ATOMS: atom_id res chain seq x y z
N MET A 1 17.52 6.85 -8.97
CA MET A 1 18.48 6.03 -8.21
C MET A 1 19.88 6.38 -8.67
N GLY A 2 20.86 6.39 -7.77
CA GLY A 2 22.29 6.43 -8.13
C GLY A 2 22.91 5.03 -8.00
N GLY A 3 24.09 4.83 -8.56
CA GLY A 3 24.83 3.57 -8.52
C GLY A 3 24.78 2.77 -9.83
N ASP A 4 25.46 1.63 -9.83
CA ASP A 4 25.70 0.81 -11.02
C ASP A 4 24.48 -0.04 -11.41
N HIS A 5 24.37 -0.34 -12.70
CA HIS A 5 23.44 -1.33 -13.22
C HIS A 5 24.12 -2.70 -13.22
N CYS A 6 23.61 -3.63 -12.42
CA CYS A 6 24.25 -4.92 -12.21
C CYS A 6 23.40 -6.09 -12.71
N PHE A 7 24.05 -7.14 -13.21
CA PHE A 7 23.42 -8.44 -13.36
C PHE A 7 23.42 -9.20 -12.04
N LEU A 8 22.32 -9.89 -11.73
CA LEU A 8 22.25 -10.76 -10.57
C LEU A 8 22.83 -12.14 -10.91
N ALA A 9 23.95 -12.49 -10.28
CA ALA A 9 24.56 -13.80 -10.40
C ALA A 9 23.57 -14.91 -9.99
N GLY A 10 23.46 -15.94 -10.83
CA GLY A 10 22.49 -17.03 -10.64
C GLY A 10 21.03 -16.66 -10.97
N GLY A 11 20.78 -15.46 -11.50
CA GLY A 11 19.48 -15.04 -12.03
C GLY A 11 18.47 -14.52 -11.00
N ASN A 12 17.52 -13.72 -11.48
CA ASN A 12 16.50 -13.06 -10.67
C ASN A 12 15.52 -14.03 -9.98
N SER A 13 15.38 -15.26 -10.47
CA SER A 13 14.49 -16.27 -9.88
C SER A 13 14.88 -16.62 -8.44
N ARG A 14 16.17 -16.52 -8.08
CA ARG A 14 16.63 -16.75 -6.71
C ARG A 14 15.95 -15.84 -5.70
N LEU A 15 15.77 -14.57 -6.07
CA LEU A 15 15.06 -13.60 -5.23
C LEU A 15 13.58 -13.99 -5.08
N VAL A 16 12.93 -14.36 -6.19
CA VAL A 16 11.52 -14.77 -6.18
C VAL A 16 11.31 -16.02 -5.31
N HIS A 17 12.16 -17.04 -5.47
CA HIS A 17 12.07 -18.27 -4.67
C HIS A 17 12.27 -17.99 -3.19
N ALA A 18 13.24 -17.14 -2.83
CA ALA A 18 13.47 -16.76 -1.43
C ALA A 18 12.27 -16.02 -0.82
N LEU A 19 11.60 -15.16 -1.60
CA LEU A 19 10.39 -14.44 -1.14
C LEU A 19 9.16 -15.35 -1.02
N CYS A 20 9.13 -16.47 -1.72
CA CYS A 20 8.04 -17.45 -1.65
C CYS A 20 8.22 -18.49 -0.53
N ASP A 21 9.38 -18.53 0.14
CA ASP A 21 9.62 -19.50 1.21
C ASP A 21 8.62 -19.31 2.37
N GLY A 22 7.99 -20.40 2.79
CA GLY A 22 6.93 -20.39 3.80
C GLY A 22 5.60 -19.74 3.37
N VAL A 23 5.46 -19.28 2.12
CA VAL A 23 4.20 -18.71 1.60
C VAL A 23 3.40 -19.80 0.88
N PRO A 24 2.11 -20.02 1.22
CA PRO A 24 1.28 -20.99 0.51
C PRO A 24 0.96 -20.47 -0.91
N VAL A 25 1.62 -21.04 -1.91
CA VAL A 25 1.40 -20.72 -3.34
C VAL A 25 0.63 -21.86 -4.01
N LEU A 26 -0.52 -21.54 -4.59
CA LEU A 26 -1.33 -22.48 -5.36
C LEU A 26 -1.09 -22.27 -6.86
N TYR A 27 -0.30 -23.15 -7.47
CA TYR A 27 -0.05 -23.16 -8.91
C TYR A 27 -1.23 -23.71 -9.70
N GLU A 28 -1.26 -23.43 -11.01
CA GLU A 28 -2.30 -23.91 -11.94
C GLU A 28 -3.72 -23.46 -11.56
N LYS A 29 -3.82 -22.29 -10.92
CA LYS A 29 -5.09 -21.64 -10.52
C LYS A 29 -5.28 -20.33 -11.29
N THR A 30 -5.55 -20.44 -12.58
CA THR A 30 -5.84 -19.27 -13.42
C THR A 30 -7.16 -18.63 -13.02
N VAL A 31 -7.12 -17.44 -12.44
CA VAL A 31 -8.32 -16.66 -12.08
C VAL A 31 -9.09 -16.26 -13.34
N LYS A 32 -10.42 -16.41 -13.31
CA LYS A 32 -11.33 -16.01 -14.39
C LYS A 32 -12.35 -14.97 -13.96
N ARG A 33 -12.74 -14.95 -12.69
CA ARG A 33 -13.69 -13.98 -12.15
C ARG A 33 -13.31 -13.58 -10.73
N ILE A 34 -13.43 -12.30 -10.43
CA ILE A 34 -13.29 -11.72 -9.10
C ILE A 34 -14.59 -10.98 -8.79
N GLU A 35 -15.38 -11.56 -7.91
CA GLU A 35 -16.55 -10.91 -7.31
C GLU A 35 -16.09 -10.16 -6.06
N HIS A 36 -16.45 -8.89 -5.91
CA HIS A 36 -16.02 -8.06 -4.80
C HIS A 36 -17.14 -7.15 -4.28
N GLY A 37 -17.32 -7.08 -2.97
CA GLY A 37 -18.42 -6.31 -2.38
C GLY A 37 -18.25 -6.10 -0.89
N VAL A 38 -19.32 -5.57 -0.28
CA VAL A 38 -19.33 -5.23 1.15
C VAL A 38 -19.04 -6.45 2.04
N ASP A 39 -19.37 -7.66 1.59
CA ASP A 39 -19.22 -8.91 2.33
C ASP A 39 -17.87 -9.62 2.10
N GLY A 40 -16.98 -9.08 1.26
CA GLY A 40 -15.69 -9.70 0.97
C GLY A 40 -15.42 -9.86 -0.53
N VAL A 41 -14.58 -10.83 -0.86
CA VAL A 41 -14.20 -11.18 -2.23
C VAL A 41 -14.35 -12.69 -2.49
N SER A 42 -14.81 -13.03 -3.69
CA SER A 42 -14.93 -14.40 -4.20
C SER A 42 -14.15 -14.51 -5.51
N ILE A 43 -13.20 -15.43 -5.55
CA ILE A 43 -12.28 -15.62 -6.68
C ILE A 43 -12.59 -16.96 -7.33
N THR A 44 -13.15 -16.93 -8.53
CA THR A 44 -13.39 -18.13 -9.34
C THR A 44 -12.21 -18.37 -10.27
N VAL A 45 -11.63 -19.55 -10.19
CA VAL A 45 -10.55 -20.00 -11.07
C VAL A 45 -11.08 -20.90 -12.19
N GLU A 46 -10.25 -21.14 -13.19
CA GLU A 46 -10.52 -22.11 -14.25
C GLU A 46 -10.89 -23.49 -13.65
N GLY A 47 -11.91 -24.13 -14.21
CA GLY A 47 -12.50 -25.35 -13.64
C GLY A 47 -13.56 -25.12 -12.56
N GLY A 48 -13.84 -23.86 -12.18
CA GLY A 48 -14.99 -23.50 -11.35
C GLY A 48 -14.76 -23.55 -9.84
N GLN A 49 -13.55 -23.85 -9.37
CA GLN A 49 -13.22 -23.73 -7.95
C GLN A 49 -13.30 -22.27 -7.50
N VAL A 50 -13.85 -22.04 -6.30
CA VAL A 50 -14.04 -20.71 -5.71
C VAL A 50 -13.23 -20.59 -4.43
N PHE A 51 -12.52 -19.47 -4.28
CA PHE A 51 -11.84 -19.07 -3.05
C PHE A 51 -12.52 -17.83 -2.47
N GLN A 52 -12.82 -17.86 -1.17
CA GLN A 52 -13.39 -16.71 -0.46
C GLN A 52 -12.34 -16.08 0.45
N ALA A 53 -12.34 -14.76 0.54
CA ALA A 53 -11.50 -14.01 1.44
C ALA A 53 -12.17 -12.68 1.84
N ASP A 54 -11.68 -12.06 2.91
CA ASP A 54 -12.12 -10.72 3.30
C ASP A 54 -11.64 -9.65 2.33
N MET A 55 -10.44 -9.82 1.75
CA MET A 55 -9.80 -8.88 0.84
C MET A 55 -8.96 -9.64 -0.20
N ALA A 56 -8.75 -9.05 -1.37
CA ALA A 56 -7.86 -9.56 -2.41
C ALA A 56 -6.85 -8.52 -2.87
N LEU A 57 -5.66 -8.98 -3.24
CA LEU A 57 -4.65 -8.18 -3.92
C LEU A 57 -4.47 -8.72 -5.35
N CYS A 58 -4.82 -7.92 -6.35
CA CYS A 58 -4.61 -8.23 -7.75
C CYS A 58 -3.23 -7.74 -8.20
N THR A 59 -2.37 -8.67 -8.64
CA THR A 59 -1.01 -8.36 -9.15
C THR A 59 -0.80 -8.82 -10.58
N VAL A 60 -1.88 -9.06 -11.33
CA VAL A 60 -1.76 -9.56 -12.70
C VAL A 60 -1.16 -8.48 -13.61
N PRO A 61 -0.39 -8.86 -14.65
CA PRO A 61 0.22 -7.89 -15.56
C PRO A 61 -0.82 -6.99 -16.23
N LEU A 62 -0.43 -5.75 -16.55
CA LEU A 62 -1.30 -4.80 -17.25
C LEU A 62 -1.80 -5.36 -18.60
N GLY A 63 -0.99 -6.16 -19.29
CA GLY A 63 -1.42 -6.86 -20.51
C GLY A 63 -2.62 -7.80 -20.31
N VAL A 64 -2.69 -8.49 -19.16
CA VAL A 64 -3.83 -9.36 -18.81
C VAL A 64 -5.08 -8.52 -18.52
N LEU A 65 -4.93 -7.42 -17.79
CA LEU A 65 -6.03 -6.48 -17.53
C LEU A 65 -6.59 -5.89 -18.83
N LYS A 66 -5.71 -5.48 -19.75
CA LYS A 66 -6.09 -4.97 -21.07
C LYS A 66 -6.81 -6.00 -21.93
N ARG A 67 -6.40 -7.27 -21.86
CA ARG A 67 -7.04 -8.37 -22.58
C ARG A 67 -8.43 -8.68 -22.04
N GLY A 68 -8.75 -8.28 -20.80
CA GLY A 68 -10.04 -8.56 -20.17
C GLY A 68 -10.24 -10.04 -19.86
N SER A 69 -9.15 -10.78 -19.58
CA SER A 69 -9.21 -12.22 -19.31
C SER A 69 -9.78 -12.57 -17.94
N ILE A 70 -9.97 -11.57 -17.07
CA ILE A 70 -10.57 -11.69 -15.74
C ILE A 70 -11.80 -10.78 -15.72
N VAL A 71 -12.94 -11.35 -15.36
CA VAL A 71 -14.19 -10.60 -15.13
C VAL A 71 -14.19 -10.05 -13.71
N PHE A 72 -14.39 -8.75 -13.55
CA PHE A 72 -14.60 -8.11 -12.26
C PHE A 72 -16.09 -7.84 -12.08
N ASP A 73 -16.64 -8.22 -10.92
CA ASP A 73 -18.07 -8.04 -10.61
C ASP A 73 -18.28 -7.48 -9.19
N PRO A 74 -18.79 -6.26 -9.01
CA PRO A 74 -19.19 -5.32 -10.07
C PRO A 74 -18.01 -4.88 -10.93
N GLU A 75 -18.29 -4.29 -12.09
CA GLU A 75 -17.24 -3.81 -12.99
C GLU A 75 -16.33 -2.78 -12.31
N LEU A 76 -15.05 -2.74 -12.71
CA LEU A 76 -14.10 -1.77 -12.20
C LEU A 76 -14.56 -0.34 -12.54
N PRO A 77 -14.29 0.66 -11.66
CA PRO A 77 -14.63 2.06 -11.92
C PRO A 77 -14.09 2.58 -13.27
N GLU A 78 -14.86 3.43 -13.94
CA GLU A 78 -14.55 3.95 -15.29
C GLU A 78 -13.16 4.62 -15.36
N ASN A 79 -12.75 5.33 -14.31
CA ASN A 79 -11.42 5.96 -14.25
C ASN A 79 -10.30 4.90 -14.33
N LYS A 80 -10.46 3.77 -13.63
CA LYS A 80 -9.52 2.65 -13.62
C LYS A 80 -9.52 1.92 -14.95
N LEU A 81 -10.68 1.64 -15.54
CA LEU A 81 -10.76 1.09 -16.89
C LEU A 81 -10.08 2.00 -17.92
N GLY A 82 -10.31 3.32 -17.81
CA GLY A 82 -9.65 4.32 -18.64
C GLY A 82 -8.13 4.31 -18.48
N ALA A 83 -7.62 4.19 -17.26
CA ALA A 83 -6.18 4.10 -16.99
C ALA A 83 -5.57 2.80 -17.58
N ILE A 84 -6.26 1.66 -17.41
CA ILE A 84 -5.87 0.39 -18.02
C ILE A 84 -5.74 0.55 -19.53
N GLN A 85 -6.68 1.24 -20.20
CA GLN A 85 -6.63 1.44 -21.66
C GLN A 85 -5.59 2.47 -22.10
N ARG A 86 -5.41 3.57 -21.37
CA ARG A 86 -4.46 4.64 -21.72
C ARG A 86 -3.00 4.20 -21.60
N LEU A 87 -2.61 3.54 -20.50
CA LEU A 87 -1.25 3.04 -20.31
C LEU A 87 -0.86 2.11 -21.46
N GLY A 88 0.39 2.18 -21.89
CA GLY A 88 0.96 1.26 -22.86
C GLY A 88 1.48 0.01 -22.16
N PHE A 89 1.46 -1.13 -22.86
CA PHE A 89 2.14 -2.34 -22.42
C PHE A 89 3.06 -2.79 -23.55
N GLY A 90 4.36 -2.64 -23.33
CA GLY A 90 5.40 -2.85 -24.33
C GLY A 90 5.66 -4.31 -24.63
N LEU A 91 6.54 -4.55 -25.59
CA LEU A 91 7.02 -5.88 -25.93
C LEU A 91 8.52 -5.84 -26.24
N LEU A 92 9.26 -6.71 -25.55
CA LEU A 92 10.67 -6.98 -25.79
C LEU A 92 10.92 -8.46 -25.55
N ASN A 93 11.51 -9.13 -26.54
CA ASN A 93 11.87 -10.53 -26.47
C ASN A 93 13.39 -10.72 -26.46
N LYS A 94 13.80 -11.93 -26.06
CA LYS A 94 15.20 -12.32 -25.91
C LYS A 94 15.45 -13.64 -26.61
N VAL A 95 16.65 -13.77 -27.19
CA VAL A 95 17.22 -15.04 -27.60
C VAL A 95 18.44 -15.31 -26.74
N ALA A 96 18.32 -16.24 -25.79
CA ALA A 96 19.43 -16.69 -24.97
C ALA A 96 20.12 -17.87 -25.65
N MET A 97 21.45 -17.84 -25.75
CA MET A 97 22.26 -18.86 -26.41
C MET A 97 23.41 -19.24 -25.48
N VAL A 98 23.53 -20.54 -25.20
CA VAL A 98 24.63 -21.14 -24.42
C VAL A 98 25.62 -21.73 -25.42
N PHE A 99 26.87 -21.29 -25.37
CA PHE A 99 27.94 -21.77 -26.26
C PHE A 99 28.93 -22.67 -25.51
N PRO A 100 29.73 -23.46 -26.25
CA PRO A 100 30.81 -24.25 -25.63
C PRO A 100 31.91 -23.43 -24.97
N SER A 101 32.17 -22.22 -25.47
CA SER A 101 33.18 -21.29 -24.94
C SER A 101 32.82 -19.85 -25.28
N VAL A 102 33.40 -18.90 -24.55
CA VAL A 102 33.29 -17.47 -24.86
C VAL A 102 34.15 -17.18 -26.09
N PHE A 103 33.52 -16.71 -27.18
CA PHE A 103 34.22 -16.33 -28.42
C PHE A 103 34.18 -14.82 -28.69
N TRP A 104 33.46 -14.06 -27.86
CA TRP A 104 33.08 -12.67 -28.10
C TRP A 104 33.86 -11.64 -27.28
N ASP A 105 34.99 -12.04 -26.68
CA ASP A 105 35.79 -11.30 -25.70
C ASP A 105 35.15 -11.28 -24.29
N GLU A 106 35.95 -11.59 -23.28
CA GLU A 106 35.54 -11.66 -21.87
C GLU A 106 35.43 -10.27 -21.22
N GLU A 107 36.07 -9.25 -21.79
CA GLU A 107 36.00 -7.87 -21.26
C GLU A 107 34.73 -7.13 -21.71
N ILE A 108 33.93 -7.72 -22.60
CA ILE A 108 32.75 -7.08 -23.19
C ILE A 108 31.48 -7.52 -22.46
N ASP A 109 30.84 -6.57 -21.76
CA ASP A 109 29.50 -6.77 -21.18
C ASP A 109 28.40 -6.72 -22.24
N THR A 110 28.53 -5.82 -23.23
CA THR A 110 27.53 -5.65 -24.30
C THR A 110 28.15 -5.21 -25.61
N PHE A 111 27.50 -5.57 -26.73
CA PHE A 111 27.81 -5.01 -28.04
C PHE A 111 26.55 -4.85 -28.89
N GLY A 112 26.54 -3.81 -29.73
CA GLY A 112 25.43 -3.50 -30.62
C GLY A 112 25.59 -4.05 -32.03
N CYS A 113 24.48 -4.26 -32.72
CA CYS A 113 24.43 -4.56 -34.15
C CYS A 113 23.45 -3.61 -34.84
N LEU A 114 23.93 -2.85 -35.83
CA LEU A 114 23.08 -1.91 -36.56
C LEU A 114 22.41 -2.61 -37.74
N ASN A 115 21.09 -2.50 -37.81
CA ASN A 115 20.33 -2.95 -38.97
C ASN A 115 20.28 -1.87 -40.05
N LYS A 116 20.37 -2.30 -41.31
CA LYS A 116 20.30 -1.41 -42.49
C LYS A 116 18.89 -0.88 -42.73
N GLU A 117 17.88 -1.70 -42.46
CA GLU A 117 16.47 -1.36 -42.64
C GLU A 117 15.90 -0.75 -41.35
N SER A 118 15.33 0.46 -41.45
CA SER A 118 14.73 1.15 -40.31
C SER A 118 13.61 0.35 -39.64
N SER A 119 12.81 -0.38 -40.43
CA SER A 119 11.74 -1.26 -39.94
C SER A 119 12.25 -2.44 -39.10
N LYS A 120 13.51 -2.86 -39.29
CA LYS A 120 14.16 -3.95 -38.53
C LYS A 120 15.13 -3.44 -37.48
N ARG A 121 15.16 -2.14 -37.19
CA ARG A 121 16.12 -1.53 -36.25
C ARG A 121 16.16 -2.18 -34.86
N GLY A 122 15.08 -2.81 -34.43
CA GLY A 122 14.97 -3.50 -33.15
C GLY A 122 15.26 -5.00 -33.20
N GLU A 123 15.57 -5.60 -34.36
CA GLU A 123 15.89 -7.03 -34.49
C GLU A 123 17.36 -7.28 -34.13
N PHE A 124 17.62 -8.03 -33.04
CA PHE A 124 18.98 -8.39 -32.59
C PHE A 124 19.95 -7.21 -32.47
N PHE A 125 19.44 -6.05 -32.06
CA PHE A 125 20.18 -4.80 -32.10
C PHE A 125 21.24 -4.67 -30.98
N LEU A 126 21.08 -5.45 -29.90
CA LEU A 126 21.93 -5.42 -28.72
C LEU A 126 22.12 -6.84 -28.18
N PHE A 127 23.37 -7.16 -27.88
CA PHE A 127 23.79 -8.43 -27.29
C PHE A 127 24.37 -8.18 -25.90
N TYR A 128 23.97 -9.00 -24.94
CA TYR A 128 24.47 -8.99 -23.57
C TYR A 128 25.27 -10.26 -23.30
N SER A 129 26.49 -10.08 -22.80
CA SER A 129 27.35 -11.13 -22.28
C SER A 129 26.95 -11.43 -20.84
N TYR A 130 26.53 -12.67 -20.57
CA TYR A 130 26.16 -13.12 -19.24
C TYR A 130 27.22 -14.05 -18.63
N HIS A 131 28.39 -14.18 -19.25
CA HIS A 131 29.37 -15.21 -18.88
C HIS A 131 29.90 -15.05 -17.44
N THR A 132 30.05 -13.82 -16.95
CA THR A 132 30.51 -13.50 -15.59
C THR A 132 29.50 -13.85 -14.50
N VAL A 133 28.21 -14.00 -14.83
CA VAL A 133 27.11 -14.13 -13.85
C VAL A 133 26.28 -15.40 -14.01
N SER A 134 26.35 -16.06 -15.17
CA SER A 134 25.58 -17.27 -15.48
C SER A 134 26.32 -18.56 -15.15
N GLY A 135 27.65 -18.51 -14.98
CA GLY A 135 28.49 -19.70 -14.78
C GLY A 135 28.82 -20.47 -16.06
N GLY A 136 28.55 -19.89 -17.25
CA GLY A 136 28.89 -20.47 -18.55
C GLY A 136 28.90 -19.44 -19.68
N ALA A 137 29.28 -19.83 -20.89
CA ALA A 137 29.34 -18.92 -22.03
C ALA A 137 27.93 -18.60 -22.57
N VAL A 138 27.24 -17.65 -21.95
CA VAL A 138 25.87 -17.25 -22.32
C VAL A 138 25.88 -15.87 -22.97
N LEU A 139 25.27 -15.79 -24.16
CA LEU A 139 25.00 -14.55 -24.87
C LEU A 139 23.50 -14.38 -25.09
N VAL A 140 22.98 -13.18 -24.85
CA VAL A 140 21.55 -12.87 -24.99
C VAL A 140 21.36 -11.74 -26.00
N ALA A 141 20.64 -12.02 -27.09
CA ALA A 141 20.26 -11.02 -28.09
C ALA A 141 18.86 -10.45 -27.78
N LEU A 142 18.69 -9.13 -27.93
CA LEU A 142 17.42 -8.45 -27.70
C LEU A 142 16.64 -8.20 -28.99
N VAL A 143 15.32 -8.31 -28.91
CA VAL A 143 14.39 -7.96 -29.99
C VAL A 143 13.31 -7.02 -29.44
N ALA A 144 13.19 -5.83 -30.02
CA ALA A 144 12.32 -4.76 -29.52
C ALA A 144 11.54 -4.04 -30.64
N GLY A 145 10.53 -3.24 -30.25
CA GLY A 145 9.74 -2.43 -31.19
C GLY A 145 8.93 -3.28 -32.16
N GLU A 146 8.75 -2.79 -33.40
CA GLU A 146 7.98 -3.51 -34.43
C GLU A 146 8.56 -4.90 -34.74
N ALA A 147 9.88 -5.06 -34.69
CA ALA A 147 10.53 -6.35 -34.88
C ALA A 147 10.10 -7.40 -33.84
N ALA A 148 9.76 -6.99 -32.61
CA ALA A 148 9.30 -7.92 -31.58
C ALA A 148 7.90 -8.49 -31.89
N LEU A 149 7.04 -7.75 -32.58
CA LEU A 149 5.72 -8.22 -32.99
C LEU A 149 5.81 -9.30 -34.06
N GLU A 150 6.72 -9.14 -35.02
CA GLU A 150 6.96 -10.15 -36.04
C GLU A 150 7.70 -11.36 -35.48
N PHE A 151 8.66 -11.13 -34.58
CA PHE A 151 9.40 -12.20 -33.90
C PHE A 151 8.49 -13.22 -33.20
N GLU A 152 7.40 -12.78 -32.57
CA GLU A 152 6.43 -13.65 -31.90
C GLU A 152 5.77 -14.68 -32.84
N LYS A 153 5.78 -14.41 -34.15
CA LYS A 153 5.15 -15.25 -35.19
C LYS A 153 6.13 -16.19 -35.87
N VAL A 154 7.44 -15.96 -35.74
CA VAL A 154 8.49 -16.69 -36.45
C VAL A 154 8.92 -17.93 -35.66
N ASP A 155 9.17 -19.05 -36.33
CA ASP A 155 9.67 -20.27 -35.69
C ASP A 155 11.02 -20.03 -34.95
N PRO A 156 11.21 -20.54 -33.72
CA PRO A 156 12.43 -20.30 -32.94
C PRO A 156 13.72 -20.78 -33.64
N VAL A 157 13.66 -21.85 -34.45
CA VAL A 157 14.83 -22.36 -35.18
C VAL A 157 15.25 -21.39 -36.27
N VAL A 158 14.28 -20.80 -36.97
CA VAL A 158 14.55 -19.76 -37.99
C VAL A 158 15.15 -18.53 -37.34
N THR A 159 14.59 -18.10 -36.20
CA THR A 159 15.13 -17.01 -35.38
C THR A 159 16.57 -17.28 -34.95
N LEU A 160 16.87 -18.49 -34.45
CA LEU A 160 18.20 -18.88 -34.03
C LEU A 160 19.18 -18.82 -35.20
N HIS A 161 18.80 -19.36 -36.35
CA HIS A 161 19.64 -19.33 -37.55
C HIS A 161 19.95 -17.89 -37.99
N ARG A 162 18.98 -16.97 -37.91
CA ARG A 162 19.19 -15.55 -38.23
C ARG A 162 20.20 -14.88 -37.30
N VAL A 163 20.04 -15.04 -35.98
CA VAL A 163 20.96 -14.41 -35.02
C VAL A 163 22.37 -15.02 -35.10
N LEU A 164 22.50 -16.33 -35.34
CA LEU A 164 23.80 -16.96 -35.59
C LEU A 164 24.45 -16.46 -36.88
N GLY A 165 23.67 -16.20 -37.93
CA GLY A 165 24.14 -15.57 -39.16
C GLY A 165 24.74 -14.18 -38.91
N ILE A 166 24.10 -13.39 -38.05
CA ILE A 166 24.61 -12.08 -37.63
C ILE A 166 25.93 -12.23 -36.87
N LEU A 167 25.98 -13.11 -35.86
CA LEU A 167 27.20 -13.36 -35.08
C LEU A 167 28.34 -13.82 -35.98
N ARG A 168 28.10 -14.77 -36.88
CA ARG A 168 29.09 -15.23 -37.87
C ARG A 168 29.57 -14.10 -38.78
N GLY A 169 28.68 -13.18 -39.17
CA GLY A 169 29.03 -11.99 -39.93
C GLY A 169 29.90 -10.98 -39.17
N ILE A 170 29.72 -10.87 -37.84
CA ILE A 170 30.51 -9.98 -36.97
C ILE A 170 31.91 -10.56 -36.72
N TYR A 171 31.99 -11.86 -36.41
CA TYR A 171 33.20 -12.51 -35.91
C TYR A 171 34.03 -13.20 -37.00
N GLY A 172 33.41 -13.63 -38.09
CA GLY A 172 34.09 -14.25 -39.23
C GLY A 172 35.21 -13.37 -39.83
N PRO A 173 34.98 -12.06 -40.10
CA PRO A 173 36.03 -11.15 -40.55
C PRO A 173 37.18 -10.95 -39.55
N LYS A 174 36.98 -11.29 -38.27
CA LYS A 174 38.00 -11.27 -37.22
C LYS A 174 38.77 -12.59 -37.12
N GLY A 175 38.51 -13.57 -38.00
CA GLY A 175 39.10 -14.90 -37.96
C GLY A 175 38.54 -15.80 -36.85
N ILE A 176 37.43 -15.41 -36.22
CA ILE A 176 36.81 -16.16 -35.12
C ILE A 176 35.68 -17.03 -35.69
N THR A 177 35.77 -18.34 -35.42
CA THR A 177 34.70 -19.29 -35.78
C THR A 177 33.65 -19.31 -34.68
N VAL A 178 32.41 -18.92 -35.01
CA VAL A 178 31.28 -18.96 -34.08
C VAL A 178 30.71 -20.39 -34.02
N PRO A 179 30.82 -21.10 -32.89
CA PRO A 179 30.29 -22.44 -32.74
C PRO A 179 28.75 -22.43 -32.75
N ASP A 180 28.14 -23.57 -33.02
CA ASP A 180 26.71 -23.75 -32.74
C ASP A 180 26.48 -23.74 -31.21
N PRO A 181 25.35 -23.16 -30.74
CA PRO A 181 25.03 -23.16 -29.33
C PRO A 181 24.65 -24.56 -28.86
N ILE A 182 25.08 -24.91 -27.65
CA ILE A 182 24.68 -26.13 -26.93
C ILE A 182 23.17 -26.11 -26.66
N GLN A 183 22.66 -24.93 -26.29
CA GLN A 183 21.25 -24.73 -25.98
C GLN A 183 20.84 -23.30 -26.32
N SER A 184 19.59 -23.14 -26.72
CA SER A 184 19.00 -21.82 -26.97
C SER A 184 17.56 -21.73 -26.45
N ALA A 185 17.12 -20.54 -26.09
CA ALA A 185 15.74 -20.26 -25.74
C ALA A 185 15.32 -18.90 -26.33
N CYS A 186 14.13 -18.86 -26.93
CA CYS A 186 13.49 -17.63 -27.40
C CYS A 186 12.30 -17.32 -26.49
N THR A 187 12.24 -16.12 -25.92
CA THR A 187 11.06 -15.70 -25.14
C THR A 187 9.91 -15.26 -26.05
N ARG A 188 8.68 -15.38 -25.58
CA ARG A 188 7.46 -14.95 -26.29
C ARG A 188 6.47 -14.29 -25.34
N TRP A 189 6.89 -13.17 -24.76
CA TRP A 189 6.13 -12.49 -23.71
C TRP A 189 4.77 -11.96 -24.18
N GLY A 190 4.66 -11.60 -25.47
CA GLY A 190 3.40 -11.11 -26.04
C GLY A 190 2.37 -12.22 -26.22
N SER A 191 2.83 -13.41 -26.58
CA SER A 191 1.97 -14.58 -26.79
C SER A 191 1.64 -15.32 -25.49
N ASP A 192 2.41 -15.12 -24.42
CA ASP A 192 2.14 -15.69 -23.11
C ASP A 192 0.79 -15.17 -22.56
N PRO A 193 -0.20 -16.05 -22.31
CA PRO A 193 -1.54 -15.63 -21.87
C PRO A 193 -1.57 -15.04 -20.46
N LEU A 194 -0.54 -15.27 -19.63
CA LEU A 194 -0.45 -14.75 -18.28
C LEU A 194 0.35 -13.44 -18.19
N CYS A 195 0.98 -13.02 -19.29
CA CYS A 195 1.74 -11.76 -19.38
C CYS A 195 1.13 -10.79 -20.39
N CYS A 196 0.91 -11.24 -21.63
CA CYS A 196 0.41 -10.46 -22.76
C CYS A 196 1.28 -9.24 -23.11
N GLY A 197 2.60 -9.33 -22.92
CA GLY A 197 3.59 -8.28 -23.15
C GLY A 197 4.71 -8.30 -22.13
N SER A 198 5.60 -7.32 -22.17
CA SER A 198 6.78 -7.25 -21.31
C SER A 198 6.58 -6.37 -20.07
N TYR A 199 6.34 -5.08 -20.25
CA TYR A 199 6.23 -4.11 -19.16
C TYR A 199 5.55 -2.81 -19.62
N SER A 200 4.99 -2.08 -18.68
CA SER A 200 4.24 -0.84 -18.95
C SER A 200 5.10 0.31 -19.47
N HIS A 201 4.47 1.24 -20.17
CA HIS A 201 5.06 2.52 -20.56
C HIS A 201 3.96 3.60 -20.68
N ILE A 202 4.35 4.87 -20.62
CA ILE A 202 3.43 5.99 -20.84
C ILE A 202 3.24 6.15 -22.36
N ARG A 203 2.08 5.76 -22.87
CA ARG A 203 1.69 5.96 -24.27
C ARG A 203 1.30 7.41 -24.51
N VAL A 204 1.35 7.88 -25.76
CA VAL A 204 0.77 9.17 -26.17
C VAL A 204 -0.70 9.24 -25.72
N GLY A 205 -1.04 10.32 -24.99
CA GLY A 205 -2.36 10.53 -24.40
C GLY A 205 -2.56 9.91 -23.01
N SER A 206 -1.52 9.31 -22.42
CA SER A 206 -1.48 8.85 -21.03
C SER A 206 -0.57 9.76 -20.19
N SER A 207 -0.61 9.58 -18.87
CA SER A 207 0.27 10.30 -17.94
C SER A 207 0.69 9.42 -16.77
N GLY A 208 1.68 9.87 -15.99
CA GLY A 208 2.09 9.20 -14.76
C GLY A 208 0.94 8.98 -13.76
N THR A 209 -0.10 9.82 -13.80
CA THR A 209 -1.30 9.67 -12.95
C THR A 209 -2.06 8.37 -13.22
N ASP A 210 -1.95 7.78 -14.42
CA ASP A 210 -2.63 6.53 -14.73
C ASP A 210 -2.08 5.36 -13.90
N TYR A 211 -0.79 5.40 -13.49
CA TYR A 211 -0.23 4.43 -12.53
C TYR A 211 -0.85 4.59 -11.14
N ASP A 212 -1.08 5.84 -10.70
CA ASP A 212 -1.66 6.14 -9.40
C ASP A 212 -3.13 5.68 -9.36
N ILE A 213 -3.90 5.96 -10.42
CA ILE A 213 -5.29 5.49 -10.59
C ILE A 213 -5.34 3.95 -10.61
N LEU A 214 -4.41 3.31 -11.32
CA LEU A 214 -4.38 1.85 -11.36
C LEU A 214 -4.08 1.24 -9.97
N ALA A 215 -3.33 1.95 -9.12
CA ALA A 215 -3.02 1.56 -7.74
C ALA A 215 -4.15 1.80 -6.72
N GLU A 216 -5.24 2.48 -7.09
CA GLU A 216 -6.38 2.70 -6.19
C GLU A 216 -7.07 1.38 -5.86
N SER A 217 -7.45 1.18 -4.60
CA SER A 217 -8.31 0.07 -4.19
C SER A 217 -9.76 0.32 -4.62
N VAL A 218 -10.57 -0.74 -4.65
CA VAL A 218 -12.02 -0.65 -4.94
C VAL A 218 -12.84 -1.41 -3.90
N SER A 219 -14.16 -1.17 -3.93
CA SER A 219 -15.12 -1.74 -2.98
C SER A 219 -14.73 -1.51 -1.52
N GLU A 220 -14.47 -0.24 -1.17
CA GLU A 220 -14.11 0.19 0.18
C GLU A 220 -12.89 -0.56 0.73
N ASP A 221 -11.78 -0.66 -0.02
CA ASP A 221 -10.59 -1.39 0.43
C ASP A 221 -10.82 -2.91 0.58
N ARG A 222 -11.58 -3.52 -0.34
CA ARG A 222 -11.75 -4.98 -0.45
C ARG A 222 -10.90 -5.58 -1.57
N LEU A 223 -10.67 -4.84 -2.65
CA LEU A 223 -9.85 -5.28 -3.78
C LEU A 223 -8.75 -4.25 -4.06
N PHE A 224 -7.50 -4.67 -3.89
CA PHE A 224 -6.30 -3.85 -4.03
C PHE A 224 -5.54 -4.21 -5.31
N PHE A 225 -4.63 -3.33 -5.73
CA PHE A 225 -3.82 -3.52 -6.95
C PHE A 225 -2.35 -3.21 -6.68
N ALA A 226 -1.49 -4.17 -7.00
CA ALA A 226 -0.04 -4.01 -6.99
C ALA A 226 0.58 -4.51 -8.30
N GLY A 227 1.88 -4.32 -8.46
CA GLY A 227 2.64 -4.66 -9.66
C GLY A 227 3.33 -3.43 -10.23
N GLU A 228 4.23 -3.67 -11.19
CA GLU A 228 5.03 -2.60 -11.81
C GLU A 228 4.18 -1.47 -12.39
N ALA A 229 3.03 -1.82 -12.98
CA ALA A 229 2.08 -0.88 -13.58
C ALA A 229 1.28 -0.05 -12.55
N THR A 230 1.54 -0.23 -11.25
CA THR A 230 0.91 0.53 -10.16
C THR A 230 1.92 1.44 -9.43
N ASN A 231 3.17 1.52 -9.90
CA ASN A 231 4.22 2.31 -9.27
C ASN A 231 4.69 3.43 -10.21
N ARG A 232 4.16 4.64 -10.01
CA ARG A 232 4.51 5.81 -10.81
C ARG A 232 6.00 6.19 -10.76
N ALA A 233 6.64 6.02 -9.60
CA ALA A 233 8.03 6.42 -9.42
C ALA A 233 9.01 5.44 -10.07
N TYR A 234 8.65 4.16 -10.09
CA TYR A 234 9.51 3.07 -10.58
C TYR A 234 8.71 2.07 -11.44
N PRO A 235 8.13 2.49 -12.57
CA PRO A 235 7.39 1.58 -13.44
C PRO A 235 8.35 0.65 -14.19
N ALA A 236 7.82 -0.45 -14.75
CA ALA A 236 8.55 -1.42 -15.59
C ALA A 236 9.74 -2.14 -14.93
N THR A 237 9.89 -2.06 -13.59
CA THR A 237 11.02 -2.68 -12.88
C THR A 237 10.57 -3.67 -11.81
N MET A 238 11.45 -4.64 -11.51
CA MET A 238 11.23 -5.60 -10.42
C MET A 238 11.14 -4.93 -9.05
N HIS A 239 12.00 -3.93 -8.78
CA HIS A 239 11.95 -3.21 -7.50
C HIS A 239 10.68 -2.35 -7.41
N GLY A 240 10.18 -1.80 -8.52
CA GLY A 240 8.90 -1.11 -8.56
C GLY A 240 7.73 -2.02 -8.18
N ALA A 241 7.72 -3.24 -8.72
CA ALA A 241 6.75 -4.28 -8.35
C ALA A 241 6.87 -4.66 -6.87
N LEU A 242 8.09 -4.91 -6.36
CA LEU A 242 8.32 -5.22 -4.94
C LEU A 242 7.80 -4.11 -4.02
N LEU A 243 8.15 -2.85 -4.30
CA LEU A 243 7.72 -1.70 -3.51
C LEU A 243 6.19 -1.52 -3.54
N SER A 244 5.55 -1.81 -4.68
CA SER A 244 4.08 -1.78 -4.77
C SER A 244 3.43 -2.88 -3.93
N GLY A 245 4.03 -4.06 -3.84
CA GLY A 245 3.56 -5.14 -2.96
C GLY A 245 3.65 -4.76 -1.49
N LEU A 246 4.78 -4.16 -1.07
CA LEU A 246 4.95 -3.65 0.30
C LEU A 246 3.95 -2.53 0.63
N ARG A 247 3.68 -1.64 -0.34
CA ARG A 247 2.67 -0.58 -0.21
C ARG A 247 1.29 -1.16 0.06
N GLU A 248 0.85 -2.12 -0.76
CA GLU A 248 -0.48 -2.70 -0.60
C GLU A 248 -0.59 -3.59 0.65
N ALA A 249 0.47 -4.31 1.03
CA ALA A 249 0.49 -5.06 2.29
C ALA A 249 0.23 -4.15 3.50
N SER A 250 0.84 -2.95 3.52
CA SER A 250 0.59 -1.96 4.58
C SER A 250 -0.85 -1.42 4.55
N ARG A 251 -1.41 -1.17 3.36
CA ARG A 251 -2.80 -0.70 3.20
C ARG A 251 -3.82 -1.76 3.63
N ILE A 252 -3.61 -3.01 3.24
CA ILE A 252 -4.44 -4.16 3.63
C ILE A 252 -4.43 -4.33 5.15
N LEU A 253 -3.26 -4.23 5.79
CA LEU A 253 -3.17 -4.31 7.26
C LEU A 253 -4.00 -3.21 7.95
N ARG A 254 -3.90 -1.96 7.47
CA ARG A 254 -4.67 -0.83 8.02
C ARG A 254 -6.18 -0.99 7.78
N ALA A 255 -6.57 -1.42 6.59
CA ALA A 255 -7.97 -1.69 6.26
C ALA A 255 -8.53 -2.81 7.13
N SER A 256 -7.77 -3.88 7.34
CA SER A 256 -8.13 -4.99 8.24
C SER A 256 -8.36 -4.50 9.67
N GLN A 257 -7.45 -3.68 10.21
CA GLN A 257 -7.57 -3.14 11.56
C GLN A 257 -8.78 -2.22 11.71
N SER A 258 -8.98 -1.31 10.75
CA SER A 258 -10.13 -0.41 10.74
C SER A 258 -11.45 -1.17 10.66
N ARG A 259 -11.50 -2.28 9.93
CA ARG A 259 -12.68 -3.16 9.83
C ARG A 259 -12.96 -3.89 11.14
N VAL A 260 -11.94 -4.46 11.79
CA VAL A 260 -12.08 -5.07 13.11
C VAL A 260 -12.62 -4.06 14.13
N ASP A 261 -12.11 -2.82 14.10
CA ASP A 261 -12.64 -1.74 14.94
C ASP A 261 -14.08 -1.37 14.58
N SER A 262 -14.44 -1.38 13.29
CA SER A 262 -15.81 -1.08 12.82
C SER A 262 -16.82 -2.18 13.16
N ASP A 263 -16.44 -3.45 13.11
CA ASP A 263 -17.29 -4.56 13.51
C ASP A 263 -17.41 -4.61 15.03
N HIS A 264 -16.33 -4.35 15.78
CA HIS A 264 -16.42 -4.10 17.21
C HIS A 264 -17.37 -2.94 17.53
N LYS A 265 -17.32 -1.84 16.78
CA LYS A 265 -18.31 -0.75 16.87
C LYS A 265 -19.72 -1.22 16.50
N LYS A 266 -19.94 -2.03 15.47
CA LYS A 266 -21.26 -2.52 15.02
C LYS A 266 -21.90 -3.47 16.03
N TYR A 267 -21.13 -4.38 16.62
CA TYR A 267 -21.57 -5.25 17.72
C TYR A 267 -21.74 -4.49 19.05
N ALA A 268 -20.97 -3.42 19.29
CA ALA A 268 -21.19 -2.51 20.42
C ALA A 268 -22.44 -1.62 20.22
N LEU A 269 -22.67 -1.14 18.99
CA LEU A 269 -23.82 -0.30 18.59
C LEU A 269 -25.12 -1.09 18.54
N GLN A 270 -25.10 -2.39 18.22
CA GLN A 270 -26.30 -3.24 18.38
C GLN A 270 -26.73 -3.44 19.84
N LYS A 271 -25.89 -3.06 20.82
CA LYS A 271 -26.26 -2.97 22.25
C LYS A 271 -26.36 -1.54 22.78
N SER A 272 -26.16 -0.53 21.93
CA SER A 272 -26.18 0.87 22.31
C SER A 272 -27.05 1.62 21.32
N LEU A 273 -28.31 1.85 21.71
CA LEU A 273 -29.05 3.05 21.28
C LEU A 273 -28.07 4.23 21.26
N ARG A 274 -28.18 5.09 20.23
CA ARG A 274 -27.39 6.33 20.04
C ARG A 274 -26.99 6.94 21.40
N PRO A 275 -25.73 7.33 21.64
CA PRO A 275 -25.43 8.17 22.79
C PRO A 275 -26.22 9.47 22.63
N PRO A 276 -26.92 9.95 23.66
CA PRO A 276 -27.37 11.33 23.69
C PRO A 276 -26.15 12.24 23.73
N ASP A 277 -26.28 13.47 23.23
CA ASP A 277 -25.30 14.54 23.42
C ASP A 277 -24.78 14.55 24.88
N GLY A 278 -23.46 14.60 25.10
CA GLY A 278 -22.88 14.78 26.45
C GLY A 278 -21.87 13.74 26.98
N ILE A 279 -21.34 12.84 26.15
CA ILE A 279 -20.51 11.72 26.65
C ILE A 279 -19.19 12.15 27.32
N LEU A 280 -18.55 13.22 26.83
CA LEU A 280 -17.32 13.74 27.44
C LEU A 280 -17.68 14.55 28.70
N GLU A 281 -18.80 15.24 28.70
CA GLU A 281 -19.32 16.03 29.81
C GLU A 281 -19.59 15.13 31.02
N ASP A 282 -20.22 13.98 30.78
CA ASP A 282 -20.45 12.94 31.79
C ASP A 282 -19.12 12.41 32.38
N LEU A 283 -18.11 12.16 31.52
CA LEU A 283 -16.81 11.67 31.95
C LEU A 283 -16.12 12.63 32.92
N PHE A 284 -16.17 13.93 32.61
CA PHE A 284 -15.49 14.97 33.37
C PHE A 284 -16.36 15.60 34.47
N THR A 285 -17.52 15.00 34.80
CA THR A 285 -18.33 15.43 35.95
C THR A 285 -17.64 15.11 37.28
N GLU A 286 -16.84 14.03 37.32
CA GLU A 286 -16.00 13.63 38.47
C GLU A 286 -14.58 13.34 37.97
N PRO A 287 -13.72 14.37 37.78
CA PRO A 287 -12.36 14.17 37.32
C PRO A 287 -11.49 13.46 38.37
N ASP A 288 -10.53 12.67 37.90
CA ASP A 288 -9.54 11.98 38.74
C ASP A 288 -8.45 12.92 39.26
N LEU A 289 -8.16 13.99 38.50
CA LEU A 289 -7.23 15.05 38.85
C LEU A 289 -7.70 16.35 38.19
N GLU A 290 -7.63 17.46 38.90
CA GLU A 290 -8.02 18.76 38.37
C GLU A 290 -7.18 19.87 38.99
N PHE A 291 -6.67 20.76 38.15
CA PHE A 291 -5.95 21.97 38.57
C PHE A 291 -6.04 23.06 37.50
N SER A 292 -6.28 24.29 37.94
CA SER A 292 -6.52 25.44 37.06
C SER A 292 -7.56 25.12 35.96
N ARG A 293 -7.14 25.15 34.69
CA ARG A 293 -7.98 24.89 33.51
C ARG A 293 -7.95 23.44 33.01
N PHE A 294 -7.25 22.56 33.71
CA PHE A 294 -6.97 21.19 33.27
C PHE A 294 -7.72 20.19 34.15
N SER A 295 -8.59 19.38 33.55
CA SER A 295 -9.25 18.25 34.21
C SER A 295 -8.79 16.94 33.55
N PHE A 296 -8.59 15.87 34.33
CA PHE A 296 -8.08 14.59 33.84
C PHE A 296 -8.94 13.42 34.31
N VAL A 297 -9.12 12.43 33.45
CA VAL A 297 -9.80 11.16 33.76
C VAL A 297 -9.01 9.99 33.19
N PHE A 298 -8.89 8.89 33.94
CA PHE A 298 -7.99 7.79 33.61
C PHE A 298 -8.69 6.43 33.56
N SER A 299 -8.15 5.53 32.74
CA SER A 299 -8.74 4.20 32.46
C SER A 299 -8.42 3.10 33.48
N SER A 300 -7.46 3.29 34.39
CA SER A 300 -7.01 2.22 35.29
C SER A 300 -7.95 1.96 36.49
N MET A 301 -7.99 0.73 37.01
CA MET A 301 -8.69 0.44 38.29
C MET A 301 -7.91 0.89 39.50
N THR A 302 -6.59 0.94 39.37
CA THR A 302 -5.67 1.36 40.41
C THR A 302 -5.44 2.88 40.28
N PRO A 303 -5.81 3.67 41.29
CA PRO A 303 -5.72 5.13 41.23
C PRO A 303 -4.31 5.66 40.92
N ASP A 304 -3.27 4.89 41.24
CA ASP A 304 -1.87 5.36 41.19
C ASP A 304 -1.04 4.69 40.09
N ASP A 305 -1.65 4.10 39.07
CA ASP A 305 -0.91 3.51 37.94
C ASP A 305 -0.32 4.60 37.02
N PRO A 306 1.00 4.80 37.00
CA PRO A 306 1.63 5.88 36.23
C PRO A 306 1.46 5.68 34.72
N GLN A 307 1.33 4.44 34.25
CA GLN A 307 1.16 4.10 32.83
C GLN A 307 -0.31 4.14 32.39
N SER A 308 -1.24 4.46 33.30
CA SER A 308 -2.65 4.59 32.97
C SER A 308 -2.85 5.71 31.95
N MET A 309 -3.36 5.35 30.78
CA MET A 309 -3.84 6.33 29.80
C MET A 309 -5.13 7.00 30.28
N GLY A 310 -5.35 8.23 29.84
CA GLY A 310 -6.47 9.06 30.22
C GLY A 310 -6.74 10.17 29.22
N LEU A 311 -7.83 10.90 29.46
CA LEU A 311 -8.17 12.09 28.71
C LEU A 311 -7.92 13.32 29.58
N LEU A 312 -7.25 14.29 28.98
CA LEU A 312 -7.15 15.67 29.45
C LEU A 312 -8.27 16.48 28.81
N ARG A 313 -8.91 17.36 29.59
CA ARG A 313 -9.79 18.45 29.14
C ARG A 313 -9.18 19.79 29.55
N ILE A 314 -9.04 20.70 28.60
CA ILE A 314 -8.61 22.08 28.81
C ILE A 314 -9.80 23.00 28.57
N THR A 315 -10.16 23.80 29.57
CA THR A 315 -11.26 24.77 29.47
C THR A 315 -10.71 26.13 29.07
N LEU A 316 -11.20 26.65 27.94
CA LEU A 316 -10.84 27.96 27.42
C LEU A 316 -12.04 28.91 27.50
N GLU A 317 -11.83 30.06 28.12
CA GLU A 317 -12.83 31.13 28.19
C GLU A 317 -12.80 31.98 26.91
N ASN A 318 -13.97 32.41 26.45
CA ASN A 318 -14.11 33.25 25.26
C ASN A 318 -13.91 34.74 25.61
N PRO A 319 -12.86 35.44 25.13
CA PRO A 319 -12.58 36.82 25.53
C PRO A 319 -13.50 37.89 24.94
N HIS A 320 -14.43 37.54 24.04
CA HIS A 320 -15.14 38.50 23.18
C HIS A 320 -16.63 38.74 23.50
N LEU A 321 -17.03 38.68 24.78
CA LEU A 321 -18.41 39.00 25.20
C LEU A 321 -18.49 40.05 26.32
N GLU A 322 -17.54 40.98 26.37
CA GLU A 322 -17.69 42.24 27.12
C GLU A 322 -17.83 43.41 26.14
N GLY A 323 -19.06 43.90 25.95
CA GLY A 323 -19.33 45.17 25.29
C GLY A 323 -20.37 45.12 24.15
N ASP A 324 -21.65 45.05 24.50
CA ASP A 324 -22.68 45.99 24.04
C ASP A 324 -24.05 45.58 24.60
N GLN A 325 -24.38 46.14 25.78
CA GLN A 325 -25.76 46.20 26.23
C GLN A 325 -26.38 47.48 25.69
N LYS A 326 -27.26 47.36 24.69
CA LYS A 326 -28.42 48.23 24.55
C LYS A 326 -29.51 47.56 23.70
N ASP A 327 -30.68 47.49 24.35
CA ASP A 327 -32.03 47.38 23.81
C ASP A 327 -32.68 45.99 23.53
N GLN A 328 -33.61 45.66 24.45
CA GLN A 328 -34.92 44.98 24.30
C GLN A 328 -35.08 43.46 24.57
N GLU A 329 -35.54 43.17 25.82
CA GLU A 329 -36.69 42.34 26.28
C GLU A 329 -36.92 40.86 25.86
N PRO A 330 -37.64 40.04 26.67
CA PRO A 330 -37.08 38.85 27.30
C PRO A 330 -37.57 37.54 26.67
N ALA A 331 -36.63 36.71 26.21
CA ALA A 331 -36.87 35.28 25.98
C ALA A 331 -36.04 34.47 26.98
N ALA A 332 -36.75 33.79 27.86
CA ALA A 332 -36.22 33.06 29.00
C ALA A 332 -35.32 31.87 28.62
N GLU A 333 -34.18 31.81 29.32
CA GLU A 333 -33.58 30.58 29.89
C GLU A 333 -33.03 29.47 28.98
N LYS A 334 -32.56 29.75 27.75
CA LYS A 334 -31.78 28.75 26.98
C LYS A 334 -30.43 29.18 26.40
N GLU A 335 -29.96 30.41 26.64
CA GLU A 335 -28.71 30.92 26.06
C GLU A 335 -27.63 31.28 27.09
N ALA A 336 -27.47 30.47 28.14
CA ALA A 336 -26.43 30.69 29.17
C ALA A 336 -25.22 29.75 29.09
N HIS A 337 -25.18 28.78 28.17
CA HIS A 337 -24.13 27.73 28.14
C HIS A 337 -22.97 27.99 27.15
N GLN A 338 -22.93 29.12 26.44
CA GLN A 338 -21.92 29.36 25.40
C GLN A 338 -20.78 30.29 25.85
N LYS A 339 -20.24 30.08 27.06
CA LYS A 339 -19.13 30.92 27.61
C LYS A 339 -17.75 30.26 27.62
N ALA A 340 -17.65 28.94 27.50
CA ALA A 340 -16.38 28.22 27.46
C ALA A 340 -16.40 27.14 26.38
N PHE A 341 -15.25 26.90 25.73
CA PHE A 341 -15.06 25.75 24.84
C PHE A 341 -13.92 24.88 25.34
N HIS A 342 -13.99 23.60 25.03
CA HIS A 342 -13.07 22.60 25.55
C HIS A 342 -12.17 22.03 24.44
N LEU A 343 -10.89 21.85 24.77
CA LEU A 343 -9.96 21.04 23.99
C LEU A 343 -9.59 19.79 24.79
N TYR A 344 -9.32 18.71 24.08
CA TYR A 344 -9.03 17.42 24.68
C TYR A 344 -7.73 16.82 24.14
N ALA A 345 -7.12 15.94 24.92
CA ALA A 345 -5.99 15.14 24.47
C ALA A 345 -5.89 13.81 25.21
N ALA A 346 -5.31 12.81 24.55
CA ALA A 346 -4.89 11.58 25.22
C ALA A 346 -3.56 11.79 25.93
N ILE A 347 -3.48 11.39 27.20
CA ILE A 347 -2.30 11.60 28.05
C ILE A 347 -2.16 10.46 29.06
N SER A 348 -0.94 10.13 29.46
CA SER A 348 -0.68 9.21 30.58
C SER A 348 -0.79 9.91 31.94
N ARG A 349 -1.02 9.14 33.01
CA ARG A 349 -1.03 9.68 34.39
C ARG A 349 0.31 10.27 34.79
N GLU A 350 1.41 9.67 34.35
CA GLU A 350 2.76 10.22 34.54
C GLU A 350 2.91 11.63 33.94
N GLN A 351 2.46 11.82 32.70
CA GLN A 351 2.48 13.14 32.04
C GLN A 351 1.54 14.16 32.73
N ALA A 352 0.39 13.72 33.24
CA ALA A 352 -0.50 14.59 34.02
C ALA A 352 0.16 15.05 35.34
N ASN A 353 0.88 14.16 36.01
CA ASN A 353 1.65 14.51 37.22
C ASN A 353 2.79 15.49 36.90
N GLN A 354 3.47 15.35 35.75
CA GLN A 354 4.47 16.32 35.31
C GLN A 354 3.86 17.71 35.10
N LEU A 355 2.65 17.80 34.52
CA LEU A 355 1.92 19.06 34.36
C LEU A 355 1.50 19.67 35.70
N GLN A 356 1.17 18.84 36.69
CA GLN A 356 0.83 19.30 38.04
C GLN A 356 2.05 19.90 38.76
N LEU A 357 3.24 19.35 38.54
CA LEU A 357 4.50 19.84 39.10
C LEU A 357 5.07 21.05 38.36
N ALA A 358 4.60 21.30 37.13
CA ALA A 358 5.08 22.37 36.26
C ALA A 358 4.50 23.74 36.65
N GLY A 359 4.98 24.31 37.77
CA GLY A 359 4.73 25.69 38.19
C GLY A 359 3.25 26.07 38.32
N ASP A 360 2.95 27.35 38.60
CA ASP A 360 1.57 27.85 38.73
C ASP A 360 0.98 28.48 37.45
N ASP A 361 1.77 28.61 36.37
CA ASP A 361 1.37 29.29 35.14
C ASP A 361 0.81 28.34 34.07
N ASP A 362 -0.44 28.55 33.66
CA ASP A 362 -1.12 27.77 32.62
C ASP A 362 -0.44 27.87 31.25
N ARG A 363 0.22 29.00 30.96
CA ARG A 363 0.96 29.17 29.70
C ARG A 363 2.16 28.23 29.65
N GLY A 364 2.90 28.12 30.75
CA GLY A 364 3.99 27.16 30.90
C GLY A 364 3.52 25.71 30.77
N ARG A 365 2.36 25.37 31.35
CA ARG A 365 1.76 24.02 31.23
C ARG A 365 1.35 23.68 29.79
N LEU A 366 0.77 24.63 29.05
CA LEU A 366 0.44 24.46 27.63
C LEU A 366 1.69 24.29 26.76
N GLU A 367 2.76 25.02 27.07
CA GLU A 367 4.03 24.91 26.36
C GLU A 367 4.68 23.53 26.58
N LEU A 368 4.74 23.07 27.84
CA LEU A 368 5.20 21.72 28.19
C LEU A 368 4.38 20.64 27.47
N LEU A 369 3.04 20.77 27.48
CA LEU A 369 2.13 19.81 26.85
C LEU A 369 2.36 19.68 25.33
N CYS A 370 2.43 20.81 24.63
CA CYS A 370 2.49 20.82 23.17
C CYS A 370 3.92 20.65 22.62
N LYS A 371 4.94 21.21 23.26
CA LYS A 371 6.32 21.18 22.76
C LYS A 371 7.11 20.00 23.31
N ASP A 372 7.13 19.86 24.63
CA ASP A 372 8.02 18.91 25.28
C ASP A 372 7.41 17.51 25.31
N LEU A 373 6.09 17.41 25.56
CA LEU A 373 5.35 16.15 25.54
C LEU A 373 4.76 15.80 24.17
N SER A 374 4.84 16.72 23.19
CA SER A 374 4.35 16.51 21.81
C SER A 374 2.90 16.03 21.72
N VAL A 375 2.04 16.45 22.66
CA VAL A 375 0.62 16.05 22.72
C VAL A 375 -0.21 16.88 21.73
N LYS A 376 -1.13 16.24 21.01
CA LYS A 376 -2.05 16.90 20.08
C LYS A 376 -3.38 17.22 20.75
N LEU A 377 -3.77 18.50 20.70
CA LEU A 377 -5.08 18.97 21.16
C LEU A 377 -6.14 18.77 20.08
N MET A 378 -7.32 18.33 20.49
CA MET A 378 -8.45 17.97 19.63
C MET A 378 -9.74 18.62 20.12
N GLY A 379 -10.65 18.94 19.19
CA GLY A 379 -12.02 19.35 19.51
C GLY A 379 -12.89 18.18 19.95
N TYR A 380 -14.14 18.46 20.33
CA TYR A 380 -15.11 17.44 20.77
C TYR A 380 -15.27 16.28 19.78
N ASP A 381 -15.68 16.58 18.55
CA ASP A 381 -15.97 15.57 17.52
C ASP A 381 -14.73 14.73 17.21
N SER A 382 -13.58 15.38 16.99
CA SER A 382 -12.31 14.69 16.76
C SER A 382 -11.92 13.76 17.92
N THR A 383 -12.24 14.15 19.17
CA THR A 383 -11.93 13.36 20.36
C THR A 383 -12.86 12.17 20.50
N CYS A 384 -14.15 12.34 20.24
CA CYS A 384 -15.12 11.25 20.18
C CYS A 384 -14.76 10.24 19.09
N ASP A 385 -14.34 10.70 17.91
CA ASP A 385 -14.01 9.85 16.78
C ASP A 385 -12.70 9.06 16.99
N THR A 386 -11.64 9.74 17.43
CA THR A 386 -10.30 9.15 17.57
C THR A 386 -10.07 8.49 18.93
N GLY A 387 -10.74 8.96 19.98
CA GLY A 387 -10.57 8.55 21.37
C GLY A 387 -11.61 7.56 21.90
N ASN A 388 -12.55 7.07 21.07
CA ASN A 388 -13.69 6.26 21.51
C ASN A 388 -13.30 5.05 22.40
N SER A 389 -12.24 4.32 22.04
CA SER A 389 -11.78 3.17 22.85
C SER A 389 -11.33 3.59 24.25
N LEU A 390 -10.61 4.71 24.34
CA LEU A 390 -10.15 5.28 25.61
C LEU A 390 -11.32 5.82 26.43
N ILE A 391 -12.28 6.52 25.81
CA ILE A 391 -13.53 6.99 26.41
C ILE A 391 -14.28 5.82 27.07
N LEU A 392 -14.52 4.73 26.34
CA LEU A 392 -15.20 3.54 26.87
C LEU A 392 -14.43 2.88 28.01
N SER A 393 -13.09 2.82 27.92
CA SER A 393 -12.25 2.28 28.98
C SER A 393 -12.35 3.11 30.26
N ILE A 394 -12.34 4.45 30.14
CA ILE A 394 -12.50 5.37 31.27
C ILE A 394 -13.91 5.24 31.88
N GLN A 395 -14.95 5.17 31.05
CA GLN A 395 -16.34 4.98 31.54
C GLN A 395 -16.52 3.67 32.30
N SER A 396 -16.00 2.56 31.75
CA SER A 396 -15.99 1.26 32.43
C SER A 396 -15.27 1.37 33.76
N ALA A 397 -14.16 2.11 33.75
CA ALA A 397 -13.36 2.27 34.94
C ALA A 397 -14.03 3.06 36.05
N GLN A 398 -14.59 4.22 35.74
CA GLN A 398 -15.37 5.02 36.68
C GLN A 398 -16.56 4.23 37.24
N LYS A 399 -17.28 3.46 36.40
CA LYS A 399 -18.38 2.59 36.85
C LYS A 399 -17.90 1.50 37.81
N ALA A 400 -16.78 0.85 37.53
CA ALA A 400 -16.21 -0.18 38.39
C ALA A 400 -15.74 0.40 39.74
N ARG A 401 -15.07 1.57 39.74
CA ARG A 401 -14.70 2.30 40.96
C ARG A 401 -15.91 2.70 41.79
N LYS A 402 -17.00 3.18 41.16
CA LYS A 402 -18.28 3.50 41.84
C LYS A 402 -18.92 2.29 42.50
N ARG A 403 -18.88 1.11 41.85
CA ARG A 403 -19.38 -0.15 42.44
C ARG A 403 -18.56 -0.61 43.65
N LEU A 404 -17.24 -0.42 43.62
CA LEU A 404 -16.36 -0.77 44.75
C LEU A 404 -16.53 0.15 45.96
N ARG A 405 -16.99 1.41 45.76
CA ARG A 405 -17.29 2.37 46.83
C ARG A 405 -18.67 2.18 47.49
N CYS A 406 -19.54 1.34 46.94
CA CYS A 406 -20.85 0.99 47.53
C CYS A 406 -20.86 -0.49 47.94
N PRO A 407 -20.52 -0.85 49.20
CA PRO A 407 -20.72 -2.20 49.68
C PRO A 407 -22.21 -2.53 49.64
N LYS A 408 -22.58 -3.64 49.01
CA LYS A 408 -23.92 -4.20 49.19
C LYS A 408 -24.02 -4.67 50.65
N ASP A 409 -24.88 -4.04 51.44
CA ASP A 409 -25.32 -4.57 52.72
C ASP A 409 -26.01 -5.91 52.49
N PHE A 410 -25.27 -7.00 52.60
CA PHE A 410 -25.85 -8.33 52.72
C PHE A 410 -26.34 -8.49 54.16
N LYS A 411 -27.65 -8.29 54.37
CA LYS A 411 -28.34 -8.82 55.56
C LYS A 411 -28.51 -10.33 55.37
N PHE A 412 -27.91 -11.11 56.26
CA PHE A 412 -28.24 -12.51 56.49
C PHE A 412 -29.55 -12.63 57.27
#